data_AF-A0A7J9R2U5-F1
#
_entry.id   AF-A0A7J9R2U5-F1
#
_cell.length_a   1.000
_cell.length_b   1.000
_cell.length_c   1.000
_cell.angle_alpha   90.00
_cell.angle_beta   90.00
_cell.angle_gamma   90.00
#
_symmetry.space_group_name_H-M   'P 1'
#
loop_
_entity.id
_entity.type
_entity.pdbx_description
1 polymer ?
#
loop_
_entity_poly.entity_id
_entity_poly.type
_entity_poly.pdbx_seq_one_letter_code
_entity_poly.pdbx_strand_id
1 'polypeptide(L)' 'MQKKSSKVTKSRTLSSEKLKKLQREEKIRIISRRKSQKKGRSLTTDKPKYKSKPVRPMRRPSKRRASVR' A
#
# COMPACT_ATOMS: atom_id res chain seq x y z
N MET A 1 -40.30 -31.98 -12.34
CA MET A 1 -39.28 -31.11 -11.68
C MET A 1 -37.93 -31.33 -12.36
N GLN A 2 -37.42 -30.34 -13.09
CA GLN A 2 -36.16 -30.45 -13.82
C GLN A 2 -34.98 -30.26 -12.86
N LYS A 3 -34.09 -31.26 -12.78
CA LYS A 3 -32.85 -31.19 -11.99
C LYS A 3 -31.88 -30.21 -12.66
N LYS A 4 -31.60 -29.06 -12.02
CA LYS A 4 -30.55 -28.14 -12.46
C LYS A 4 -29.18 -28.80 -12.22
N SER A 5 -28.42 -29.06 -13.28
CA SER A 5 -27.04 -29.52 -13.17
C SER A 5 -26.17 -28.39 -12.62
N SER A 6 -25.50 -28.64 -11.50
CA SER A 6 -24.55 -27.68 -10.92
C SER A 6 -23.35 -27.56 -11.86
N LYS A 7 -23.09 -26.34 -12.34
CA LYS A 7 -21.93 -26.01 -13.17
C LYS A 7 -20.68 -26.19 -12.30
N VAL A 8 -19.94 -27.28 -12.53
CA VAL A 8 -18.64 -27.53 -11.88
C VAL A 8 -17.68 -26.43 -12.33
N THR A 9 -17.51 -25.40 -11.50
CA THR A 9 -16.42 -24.44 -11.64
C THR A 9 -15.12 -25.19 -11.48
N LYS A 10 -14.42 -25.45 -12.59
CA LYS A 10 -13.07 -26.05 -12.60
C LYS A 10 -12.15 -25.17 -11.76
N SER A 11 -11.90 -25.57 -10.52
CA SER A 11 -10.87 -24.96 -9.70
C SER A 11 -9.53 -25.21 -10.39
N ARG A 12 -8.76 -24.14 -10.62
CA ARG A 12 -7.40 -24.30 -11.14
C ARG A 12 -6.55 -24.91 -10.03
N THR A 13 -6.46 -26.23 -10.00
CA THR A 13 -5.55 -26.94 -9.10
C THR A 13 -4.12 -26.58 -9.50
N LEU A 14 -3.35 -26.07 -8.54
CA LEU A 14 -1.94 -25.77 -8.75
C LEU A 14 -1.14 -27.06 -8.53
N SER A 15 -0.22 -27.37 -9.44
CA SER A 15 0.73 -28.46 -9.21
C SER A 15 1.61 -28.16 -8.01
N SER A 16 2.08 -29.22 -7.33
CA SER A 16 2.97 -29.10 -6.18
C SER A 16 4.26 -28.32 -6.50
N GLU A 17 4.78 -28.48 -7.71
CA GLU A 17 5.94 -27.72 -8.22
C GLU A 17 5.64 -26.23 -8.33
N LYS A 18 4.47 -25.88 -8.86
CA LYS A 18 4.04 -24.49 -9.00
C LYS A 18 3.83 -23.85 -7.63
N LEU A 19 3.31 -24.58 -6.66
CA LEU A 19 3.21 -24.12 -5.27
C LEU A 19 4.60 -23.87 -4.65
N LYS A 20 5.54 -24.80 -4.81
CA LYS A 20 6.93 -24.63 -4.33
C LYS A 20 7.59 -23.40 -4.95
N LYS A 21 7.39 -23.17 -6.26
CA LYS A 21 7.92 -21.99 -6.96
C LYS A 21 7.34 -20.69 -6.37
N LEU A 22 6.03 -20.61 -6.20
CA LEU A 22 5.37 -19.43 -5.62
C LEU A 22 5.85 -19.14 -4.19
N GLN A 23 6.01 -20.17 -3.37
CA GLN A 23 6.55 -20.03 -2.01
C GLN A 23 7.99 -19.48 -2.00
N ARG A 24 8.84 -19.93 -2.92
CA ARG A 24 10.22 -19.43 -3.06
C ARG A 24 10.23 -17.96 -3.47
N GLU A 25 9.43 -17.59 -4.48
CA GLU A 25 9.32 -16.21 -4.95
C GLU A 25 8.81 -15.26 -3.85
N GLU A 26 7.81 -15.69 -3.08
CA GLU A 26 7.27 -14.86 -1.99
C GLU A 26 8.29 -14.65 -0.86
N LYS A 27 9.08 -15.68 -0.52
CA LYS A 27 10.21 -15.53 0.41
C LYS A 27 11.21 -14.48 -0.07
N ILE A 28 11.58 -14.50 -1.36
CA ILE A 28 12.51 -13.53 -1.95
C ILE A 28 11.92 -12.11 -1.86
N ARG A 29 10.63 -11.92 -2.21
CA ARG A 29 9.95 -10.62 -2.11
C ARG A 29 9.95 -10.08 -0.68
N ILE A 30 9.63 -10.92 0.30
CA ILE A 30 9.60 -10.51 1.72
C ILE A 30 10.99 -10.11 2.20
N ILE A 31 12.03 -10.87 1.86
CA ILE A 31 13.42 -10.54 2.24
C ILE A 31 13.84 -9.21 1.61
N SER A 32 13.58 -9.03 0.31
CA SER A 32 13.89 -7.79 -0.40
C SER A 32 13.18 -6.59 0.24
N ARG A 33 11.88 -6.72 0.52
CA ARG A 33 11.06 -5.71 1.20
C ARG A 33 11.62 -5.35 2.58
N ARG A 34 11.99 -6.33 3.40
CA ARG A 34 12.57 -6.08 4.73
C ARG A 34 13.90 -5.36 4.63
N LYS A 35 14.76 -5.75 3.69
CA LYS A 35 16.05 -5.10 3.42
C LYS A 35 15.87 -3.65 2.96
N SER A 36 14.89 -3.37 2.10
CA SER A 36 14.63 -2.01 1.60
C SER A 36 14.08 -1.11 2.71
N GLN A 37 13.12 -1.61 3.50
CA GLN A 37 12.53 -0.89 4.63
C GLN A 37 13.58 -0.53 5.69
N LYS A 38 14.49 -1.46 6.01
CA LYS A 38 15.62 -1.18 6.94
C LYS A 38 16.52 -0.04 6.45
N LYS A 39 16.64 0.14 5.13
CA LYS A 39 17.38 1.24 4.49
C LYS A 39 16.56 2.54 4.33
N GLY A 40 15.36 2.62 4.92
CA GLY A 40 14.47 3.77 4.78
C GLY A 40 13.81 3.91 3.39
N ARG A 41 13.97 2.92 2.50
CA ARG A 41 13.33 2.89 1.19
C ARG A 41 11.96 2.22 1.33
N SER A 42 10.89 3.00 1.25
CA SER A 42 9.53 2.46 1.21
C SER A 42 9.23 1.89 -0.17
N LEU A 43 8.46 0.80 -0.29
CA LEU A 43 7.93 0.36 -1.60
C LEU A 43 7.01 1.42 -2.24
N THR A 44 6.67 2.47 -1.51
CA THR A 44 5.95 3.65 -1.97
C THR A 44 6.85 4.76 -2.52
N THR A 45 8.20 4.65 -2.49
CA THR A 45 9.08 5.68 -3.09
C THR A 45 9.13 5.65 -4.61
N ASP A 46 8.59 4.60 -5.26
CA ASP A 46 8.33 4.58 -6.71
C ASP A 46 6.94 5.13 -7.07
N LYS A 47 6.14 5.54 -6.08
CA LYS A 47 4.97 6.38 -6.37
C LYS A 47 5.48 7.81 -6.53
N PRO A 48 5.08 8.55 -7.59
CA PRO A 48 5.42 9.96 -7.68
C PRO A 48 4.99 10.63 -6.38
N LYS A 49 5.90 11.38 -5.73
CA LYS A 49 5.58 12.20 -4.56
C LYS A 49 4.29 12.95 -4.88
N TYR A 50 3.20 12.67 -4.16
CA TYR A 50 2.01 13.51 -4.25
C TYR A 50 2.46 14.93 -3.94
N LYS A 51 2.44 15.82 -4.93
CA LYS A 51 2.73 17.24 -4.71
C LYS A 51 1.59 17.76 -3.84
N SER A 52 1.83 17.88 -2.53
CA SER A 52 0.93 18.61 -1.65
C SER A 52 0.84 20.04 -2.19
N LYS A 53 -0.39 20.54 -2.35
CA LYS A 53 -0.61 21.94 -2.72
C LYS A 53 0.12 22.83 -1.70
N PRO A 54 0.72 23.97 -2.10
CA PRO A 54 1.42 24.83 -1.16
C PRO A 54 0.47 25.24 -0.04
N VAL A 55 0.85 24.89 1.20
CA VAL A 55 0.12 25.31 2.40
C VAL A 55 0.27 26.82 2.48
N ARG A 56 -0.83 27.56 2.25
CA ARG A 56 -0.82 29.01 2.42
C ARG A 56 -0.47 29.31 3.89
N PRO A 57 0.49 30.19 4.17
CA PRO A 57 0.85 30.53 5.54
C PRO A 57 -0.36 31.13 6.26
N MET A 58 -0.63 30.62 7.46
CA MET A 58 -1.69 31.12 8.33
C MET A 58 -1.40 32.59 8.67
N ARG A 59 -2.36 33.49 8.40
CA ARG A 59 -2.24 34.90 8.79
C ARG A 59 -2.12 34.95 10.32
N ARG A 60 -1.02 35.52 10.81
CA ARG A 60 -0.78 35.68 12.25
C ARG A 60 -1.94 36.50 12.85
N PRO A 61 -2.50 36.11 14.00
CA PRO A 61 -3.50 36.94 14.66
C PRO A 61 -2.88 38.30 14.99
N SER A 62 -3.57 39.38 14.64
CA SER A 62 -3.14 40.74 15.00
C SER A 62 -3.08 40.85 16.53
N LYS A 63 -1.98 41.38 17.07
CA LYS A 63 -1.83 41.62 18.51
C LYS A 63 -3.07 42.39 19.00
N ARG A 64 -3.75 41.87 20.04
CA ARG A 64 -4.81 42.62 20.73
C ARG A 64 -4.21 43.95 21.18
N ARG A 65 -4.83 45.07 20.80
CA ARG A 65 -4.44 46.40 21.30
C ARG A 65 -4.63 46.38 22.82
N ALA A 66 -3.61 46.82 23.56
CA ALA A 66 -3.73 46.98 25.00
C ALA A 66 -4.82 48.01 25.30
N SER A 67 -5.79 47.68 26.15
CA SER A 67 -6.72 48.66 26.69
C SER A 67 -5.91 49.58 27.60
N VAL A 68 -5.69 50.83 27.17
CA VAL A 68 -5.19 51.89 28.04
C VAL A 68 -6.27 52.12 29.10
N ARG A 69 -5.89 52.02 30.37
CA ARG A 69 -6.76 52.35 31.51
C ARG A 69 -6.45 53.76 31.97
#